data_AF-A0A7J3TL23-F1
#
_entry.id   AF-A0A7J3TL23-F1
#
_cell.length_a   1.000
_cell.length_b   1.000
_cell.length_c   1.000
_cell.angle_alpha   90.00
_cell.angle_beta   90.00
_cell.angle_gamma   90.00
#
_symmetry.space_group_name_H-M   'P 1'
#
loop_
_entity.id
_entity.type
_entity.pdbx_description
1 polymer ?
#
loop_
_entity_poly.entity_id
_entity_poly.type
_entity_poly.pdbx_seq_one_letter_code
_entity_poly.pdbx_strand_id
1 'polypeptide(L)'
;MRRIAFVAALMLLLPAYTSYGFPNLDTQDEAYGVAVDGNDNVIVVGQHYDGNKYVMRVQKYDGDSGNIIWQTDFDEFSTNIGKAVTVDADGYIYA
;
A
#
# COMPACT_ATOMS: atom_id res chain seq x y z
N MET A 1 30.01 48.08 -10.86
CA MET A 1 29.53 46.97 -11.73
C MET A 1 30.60 45.87 -11.67
N ARG A 2 30.42 44.61 -11.29
CA ARG A 2 29.31 43.74 -10.89
C ARG A 2 29.92 42.69 -9.95
N ARG A 3 29.24 42.38 -8.84
CA ARG A 3 29.49 41.20 -7.99
C ARG A 3 29.05 39.95 -8.77
N ILE A 4 29.89 38.94 -8.91
CA ILE A 4 29.50 37.57 -9.32
C ILE A 4 30.53 36.64 -8.64
N ALA A 5 30.40 36.20 -7.38
CA ALA A 5 29.37 35.37 -6.73
C ALA A 5 29.17 34.00 -7.42
N PHE A 6 29.90 33.01 -6.90
CA PHE A 6 29.54 31.60 -6.72
C PHE A 6 28.29 31.11 -7.47
N VAL A 7 28.48 30.30 -8.50
CA VAL A 7 27.44 29.36 -8.95
C VAL A 7 28.08 27.99 -9.21
N ALA A 8 28.56 27.37 -8.14
CA ALA A 8 28.82 25.93 -8.07
C ALA A 8 27.85 25.23 -7.08
N ALA A 9 26.83 25.94 -6.60
CA ALA A 9 25.93 25.48 -5.54
C ALA A 9 24.46 25.41 -5.97
N LEU A 10 24.18 25.25 -7.27
CA LEU A 10 22.82 25.12 -7.79
C LEU A 10 22.62 23.86 -8.65
N MET A 11 23.24 22.75 -8.23
CA MET A 11 22.90 21.39 -8.69
C MET A 11 22.64 20.42 -7.52
N LEU A 12 22.49 20.93 -6.29
CA LEU A 12 22.30 20.13 -5.07
C LEU A 12 20.93 20.32 -4.40
N LEU A 13 19.96 20.91 -5.12
CA LEU A 13 18.60 21.16 -4.62
C LEU A 13 17.52 20.48 -5.47
N LEU A 14 17.86 19.44 -6.23
CA LEU A 14 16.83 18.51 -6.66
C LEU A 14 16.49 17.67 -5.42
N PRO A 15 15.21 17.58 -4.99
CA PRO A 15 14.84 16.54 -4.05
C PRO A 15 15.39 15.25 -4.65
N ALA A 16 16.22 14.55 -3.89
CA ALA A 16 16.64 13.23 -4.28
C ALA A 16 15.37 12.53 -4.73
N TYR A 17 15.28 12.15 -6.01
CA TYR A 17 14.30 11.19 -6.42
C TYR A 17 14.64 10.00 -5.53
N THR A 18 13.93 9.87 -4.41
CA THR A 18 13.82 8.58 -3.76
C THR A 18 13.20 7.79 -4.87
N SER A 19 14.04 7.02 -5.56
CA SER A 19 13.63 5.80 -6.18
C SER A 19 12.77 5.16 -5.09
N TYR A 20 11.45 5.26 -5.22
CA TYR A 20 10.57 4.23 -4.72
C TYR A 20 11.08 3.04 -5.50
N GLY A 21 12.14 2.41 -4.97
CA GLY A 21 12.66 1.19 -5.54
C GLY A 21 11.45 0.30 -5.46
N PHE A 22 10.82 0.06 -6.61
CA PHE A 22 9.76 -0.93 -6.70
C PHE A 22 10.42 -2.18 -6.13
N PRO A 23 10.08 -2.56 -4.88
CA PRO A 23 10.76 -3.67 -4.24
C PRO A 23 10.48 -4.86 -5.16
N ASN A 24 11.53 -5.58 -5.52
CA ASN A 24 11.56 -6.76 -6.38
C ASN A 24 10.18 -7.18 -6.92
N LEU A 25 10.01 -7.16 -8.25
CA LEU A 25 8.81 -7.61 -8.98
C LEU A 25 8.45 -9.11 -8.80
N ASP A 26 8.97 -9.74 -7.76
CA ASP A 26 8.57 -11.03 -7.22
C ASP A 26 7.45 -10.89 -6.17
N THR A 27 6.82 -9.71 -6.06
CA THR A 27 5.60 -9.56 -5.27
C THR A 27 4.49 -10.33 -5.96
N GLN A 28 4.33 -11.59 -5.56
CA GLN A 28 3.19 -12.44 -5.85
C GLN A 28 1.91 -11.95 -5.13
N ASP A 29 1.98 -10.77 -4.52
CA ASP A 29 0.88 -10.12 -3.84
C ASP A 29 0.02 -9.41 -4.89
N GLU A 30 -1.26 -9.72 -4.92
CA GLU A 30 -2.21 -9.09 -5.84
C GLU A 30 -3.38 -8.53 -5.04
N ALA A 31 -3.71 -7.26 -5.27
CA ALA A 31 -4.92 -6.63 -4.74
C ALA A 31 -6.06 -6.76 -5.73
N TYR A 32 -7.21 -7.28 -5.30
CA TYR A 32 -8.38 -7.51 -6.15
C TYR A 32 -9.58 -6.65 -5.79
N GLY A 33 -9.74 -6.32 -4.50
CA GLY A 33 -10.85 -5.52 -4.02
C GLY A 33 -10.39 -4.33 -3.19
N VAL A 34 -11.13 -3.23 -3.30
CA VAL A 34 -10.93 -2.03 -2.50
C VAL A 34 -12.28 -1.47 -2.03
N ALA A 35 -12.33 -0.98 -0.81
CA ALA A 35 -13.44 -0.23 -0.25
C ALA A 35 -12.92 0.92 0.63
N VAL A 36 -13.77 1.89 0.91
CA VAL A 36 -13.47 3.03 1.79
C VAL A 36 -14.49 3.05 2.91
N ASP A 37 -14.05 3.18 4.16
CA ASP A 37 -14.96 3.29 5.31
C ASP A 37 -15.45 4.73 5.54
N GLY A 38 -16.34 4.91 6.52
CA GLY A 38 -16.88 6.23 6.86
C GLY A 38 -15.88 7.25 7.44
N ASN A 39 -14.63 6.83 7.69
CA ASN A 39 -13.54 7.71 8.16
C ASN A 39 -12.47 7.91 7.07
N ASP A 40 -12.82 7.67 5.80
CA ASP A 40 -11.93 7.76 4.64
C ASP A 40 -10.73 6.80 4.65
N ASN A 41 -10.73 5.79 5.53
CA ASN A 41 -9.70 4.76 5.51
C ASN A 41 -9.91 3.82 4.33
N VAL A 42 -8.82 3.36 3.72
CA VAL A 42 -8.85 2.47 2.57
C VAL A 42 -8.67 1.03 3.02
N ILE A 43 -9.60 0.15 2.66
CA ILE A 43 -9.50 -1.29 2.89
C ILE A 43 -9.17 -1.95 1.56
N VAL A 44 -8.11 -2.75 1.55
CA VAL A 44 -7.69 -3.55 0.39
C VAL A 44 -7.79 -5.02 0.74
N VAL A 45 -8.34 -5.81 -0.17
CA VAL A 45 -8.31 -7.27 -0.10
C VAL A 45 -7.60 -7.84 -1.33
N GLY A 46 -6.84 -8.90 -1.09
CA GLY A 46 -6.10 -9.57 -2.12
C GLY A 46 -5.57 -10.94 -1.71
N GLN A 47 -4.53 -11.36 -2.40
CA GLN A 47 -3.69 -12.48 -2.02
C GLN A 47 -2.26 -12.00 -1.73
N HIS A 48 -1.58 -12.73 -0.87
CA HIS A 48 -0.17 -12.59 -0.54
C HIS A 48 0.50 -13.95 -0.64
N TYR A 49 1.70 -14.03 -1.21
CA TYR A 49 2.46 -15.28 -1.17
C TYR A 49 3.32 -15.33 0.09
N ASP A 50 3.02 -16.28 0.99
CA ASP A 50 3.69 -16.42 2.29
C ASP A 50 5.06 -17.16 2.20
N GLY A 51 5.50 -17.50 0.99
CA GLY A 51 6.68 -18.34 0.74
C GLY A 51 6.36 -19.80 0.41
N ASN A 52 5.13 -20.25 0.66
CA ASN A 52 4.67 -21.61 0.40
C ASN A 52 3.35 -21.65 -0.40
N LYS A 53 2.39 -20.77 -0.08
CA LYS A 53 1.09 -20.69 -0.75
C LYS A 53 0.58 -19.25 -0.81
N TYR A 54 -0.46 -19.03 -1.60
CA TYR A 54 -1.23 -17.80 -1.55
C TYR A 54 -2.17 -17.82 -0.35
N VAL A 55 -2.04 -16.81 0.51
CA VAL A 55 -2.95 -16.51 1.62
C VAL A 55 -3.77 -15.27 1.29
N MET A 56 -4.99 -15.18 1.79
CA MET A 56 -5.80 -13.98 1.59
C MET A 56 -5.32 -12.94 2.59
N ARG A 57 -5.08 -11.72 2.12
CA ARG A 57 -4.68 -10.59 2.98
C ARG A 57 -5.73 -9.49 2.91
N VAL A 58 -6.16 -9.02 4.08
CA VAL A 58 -6.96 -7.81 4.23
C VAL A 58 -6.12 -6.77 4.97
N GLN A 59 -6.02 -5.57 4.40
CA GLN A 59 -5.28 -4.45 4.97
C GLN A 59 -6.19 -3.24 5.07
N LYS A 60 -6.05 -2.48 6.15
CA LYS A 60 -6.66 -1.16 6.29
C LYS A 60 -5.56 -0.10 6.41
N TYR A 61 -5.69 0.93 5.60
CA TYR A 61 -4.79 2.07 5.54
C TYR A 61 -5.49 3.33 6.01
N ASP A 62 -4.75 4.16 6.73
CA ASP A 62 -5.12 5.53 7.04
C ASP A 62 -5.27 6.31 5.72
N GLY A 63 -6.41 6.94 5.52
CA GLY A 63 -6.77 7.59 4.25
C GLY A 63 -5.87 8.77 3.88
N ASP A 64 -5.37 9.49 4.89
CA ASP A 64 -4.57 10.70 4.68
C ASP A 64 -3.09 10.39 4.45
N SER A 65 -2.52 9.52 5.29
CA SER A 65 -1.10 9.24 5.30
C SER A 65 -0.71 8.00 4.49
N GLY A 66 -1.68 7.13 4.17
CA GLY A 66 -1.42 5.84 3.52
C GLY A 66 -0.71 4.83 4.44
N ASN A 67 -0.60 5.11 5.74
CA ASN A 67 0.01 4.19 6.70
C ASN A 67 -0.93 3.01 6.97
N ILE A 68 -0.37 1.81 7.15
CA ILE A 68 -1.16 0.65 7.58
C ILE A 68 -1.67 0.90 9.01
N ILE A 69 -2.99 0.86 9.18
CA ILE A 69 -3.64 0.83 10.50
C ILE A 69 -3.60 -0.59 11.04
N TRP A 70 -3.99 -1.58 10.22
CA TRP A 70 -3.89 -2.99 10.55
C TRP A 70 -3.83 -3.87 9.28
N GLN A 71 -3.41 -5.12 9.49
CA GLN A 71 -3.34 -6.18 8.49
C GLN A 71 -3.78 -7.51 9.11
N THR A 72 -4.47 -8.35 8.34
CA THR A 72 -4.85 -9.71 8.74
C THR A 72 -4.73 -10.65 7.56
N ASP A 73 -4.14 -11.82 7.81
CA ASP A 73 -4.01 -12.90 6.84
C ASP A 73 -4.97 -14.04 7.20
N PHE A 74 -5.61 -14.61 6.17
CA PHE A 74 -6.52 -15.74 6.26
C PHE A 74 -5.93 -16.90 5.45
N ASP A 75 -5.58 -17.99 6.13
CA ASP A 75 -4.69 -19.04 5.61
C ASP A 75 -5.22 -20.48 5.84
N GLU A 76 -6.52 -20.64 6.06
CA GLU A 76 -7.11 -21.94 6.41
C GLU A 76 -6.97 -23.02 5.30
N PHE A 77 -6.93 -22.62 4.03
CA PHE A 77 -6.98 -23.53 2.89
C PHE A 77 -5.64 -23.61 2.15
N SER A 78 -5.52 -24.49 1.16
CA SER A 78 -4.31 -24.61 0.34
C SER A 78 -4.02 -23.35 -0.48
N THR A 79 -5.05 -22.55 -0.73
CA THR A 79 -4.99 -21.26 -1.42
C THR A 79 -6.15 -20.43 -0.91
N ASN A 80 -5.87 -19.21 -0.45
CA ASN A 80 -6.87 -18.25 0.00
C ASN A 80 -6.72 -16.99 -0.85
N ILE A 81 -7.82 -16.56 -1.48
CA ILE A 81 -7.84 -15.41 -2.38
C ILE A 81 -9.06 -14.58 -2.05
N GLY A 82 -8.87 -13.38 -1.52
CA GLY A 82 -9.97 -12.43 -1.32
C GLY A 82 -10.16 -11.59 -2.59
N LYS A 83 -11.39 -11.53 -3.10
CA LYS A 83 -11.67 -11.00 -4.45
C LYS A 83 -12.44 -9.69 -4.49
N ALA A 84 -13.20 -9.42 -3.44
CA ALA A 84 -14.06 -8.26 -3.33
C ALA A 84 -14.14 -7.87 -1.86
N VAL A 85 -14.33 -6.60 -1.59
CA VAL A 85 -14.54 -6.11 -0.23
C VAL A 85 -15.64 -5.07 -0.23
N THR A 86 -16.45 -5.04 0.82
CA THR A 86 -17.39 -3.97 1.10
C THR A 86 -17.35 -3.63 2.59
N VAL A 87 -17.83 -2.43 2.92
CA VAL A 87 -17.92 -1.93 4.29
C VAL A 87 -19.35 -1.46 4.50
N ASP A 88 -19.98 -1.85 5.60
CA ASP A 88 -21.32 -1.36 5.95
C ASP A 88 -21.27 -0.03 6.72
N ALA A 89 -22.46 0.48 7.07
CA ALA A 89 -22.60 1.76 7.78
C ALA A 89 -22.04 1.75 9.21
N ASP A 90 -21.93 0.57 9.83
CA ASP A 90 -21.38 0.40 11.18
C ASP A 90 -19.84 0.18 11.14
N GLY A 91 -19.26 0.07 9.95
CA GLY A 91 -17.83 -0.12 9.73
C GLY A 91 -17.40 -1.58 9.72
N TYR A 92 -18.34 -2.54 9.64
CA TYR A 92 -18.00 -3.95 9.44
C TYR A 92 -17.53 -4.19 8.02
N ILE A 93 -16.48 -5.00 7.89
CA ILE A 93 -15.81 -5.31 6.62
C ILE A 93 -16.19 -6.73 6.20
N TYR A 94 -16.58 -6.88 4.94
CA TYR A 94 -16.94 -8.16 4.33
C TYR A 94 -16.04 -8.36 3.11
N ALA A 95 -15.17 -9.38 3.16
CA ALA A 95 -14.10 -9.64 2.20
C ALA A 95 -14.02 -11.13 1.82
#